data_AF-A0A3N4L3X0-F1
#
_entry.id   AF-A0A3N4L3X0-F1
#
_cell.length_a   1.000
_cell.length_b   1.000
_cell.length_c   1.000
_cell.angle_alpha   90.00
_cell.angle_beta   90.00
_cell.angle_gamma   90.00
#
_symmetry.space_group_name_H-M   'P 1'
#
loop_
_entity.id
_entity.type
_entity.pdbx_description
1 polymer ?
#
loop_
_entity_poly.entity_id
_entity_poly.type
_entity_poly.pdbx_seq_one_letter_code
_entity_poly.pdbx_strand_id
1 'polypeptide(L)'
;MERNGKPFSEGLDARLQLLRPQQPTGQPGAAEEDKRVADNELIMTNYRFAQGDTYAPHDLSFQEQRKRRARKTPAFDAMDLLGINPIKEYRNFSMMSEYVTELGRIKHSSVTGLRPVNQRRMAKAIRRAIGLGLMPAVHRHPEVMGYAKPDRKFIPKDW
;
A
#
# COMPACT_ATOMS: atom_id res chain seq x y z
N MET A 1 79.58 2.33 -22.98
CA MET A 1 78.27 1.65 -22.93
C MET A 1 77.89 1.58 -21.46
N GLU A 2 76.84 2.16 -20.90
CA GLU A 2 75.64 2.86 -21.40
C GLU A 2 75.16 3.88 -20.34
N ARG A 3 74.33 4.82 -20.78
CA ARG A 3 73.83 5.98 -20.04
C ARG A 3 72.72 5.59 -19.06
N ASN A 4 72.81 6.02 -17.80
CA ASN A 4 71.69 6.00 -16.86
C ASN A 4 70.67 7.08 -17.23
N GLY A 5 69.58 6.68 -17.89
CA GLY A 5 68.36 7.48 -18.03
C GLY A 5 67.19 6.73 -17.39
N LYS A 6 66.69 7.22 -16.25
CA LYS A 6 65.39 6.76 -15.71
C LYS A 6 64.28 7.32 -16.60
N PRO A 7 63.30 6.52 -17.06
CA PRO A 7 62.22 7.03 -17.89
C PRO A 7 61.21 7.85 -17.09
N PHE A 8 60.69 8.87 -17.76
CA PHE A 8 59.73 9.91 -17.36
C PHE A 8 58.29 9.39 -17.11
N SER A 9 58.09 8.14 -16.67
CA SER A 9 56.76 7.50 -16.67
C SER A 9 56.08 7.35 -15.31
N GLU A 10 56.70 7.73 -14.19
CA GLU A 10 56.11 7.53 -12.85
C GLU A 10 55.19 8.68 -12.37
N GLY A 11 55.01 9.73 -13.16
CA GLY A 11 54.31 10.96 -12.73
C GLY A 11 52.82 11.08 -13.08
N LEU A 12 52.28 10.21 -13.93
CA LEU A 12 50.90 10.33 -14.41
C LEU A 12 49.91 9.40 -13.67
N ASP A 13 50.40 8.30 -13.12
CA ASP A 13 49.55 7.30 -12.45
C ASP A 13 49.12 7.73 -11.03
N ALA A 14 49.94 8.55 -10.36
CA ALA A 14 49.61 9.09 -9.03
C ALA A 14 48.45 10.10 -9.07
N ARG A 15 48.26 10.80 -10.19
CA ARG A 15 47.19 11.80 -10.35
C ARG A 15 45.85 11.18 -10.73
N LEU A 16 45.86 9.99 -11.35
CA LEU A 16 44.68 9.17 -11.63
C LEU A 16 44.22 8.33 -10.42
N GLN A 17 45.07 8.11 -9.42
CA GLN A 17 44.69 7.41 -8.19
C GLN A 17 43.83 8.24 -7.23
N LEU A 18 43.89 9.58 -7.32
CA LEU A 18 43.09 10.50 -6.49
C LEU A 18 41.67 10.77 -7.03
N LEU A 19 41.32 10.21 -8.19
CA LEU A 19 39.97 10.25 -8.76
C LEU A 19 39.20 8.93 -8.59
N ARG A 20 39.65 8.05 -7.70
CA ARG A 20 38.89 6.85 -7.36
C ARG A 20 37.73 7.30 -6.44
N PRO A 21 36.45 7.14 -6.82
CA PRO A 21 35.36 7.41 -5.89
C PRO A 21 35.61 6.53 -4.68
N GLN A 22 35.78 7.15 -3.51
CA GLN A 22 35.95 6.44 -2.26
C GLN A 22 34.77 5.47 -2.17
N GLN A 23 35.06 4.16 -2.20
CA GLN A 23 34.04 3.18 -1.86
C GLN A 23 33.56 3.56 -0.46
N PRO A 24 32.24 3.67 -0.23
CA PRO A 24 31.76 4.00 1.10
C PRO A 24 32.32 2.95 2.05
N THR A 25 33.24 3.37 2.93
CA THR A 25 33.70 2.61 4.08
C THR A 25 32.54 2.56 5.07
N GLY A 26 31.47 1.89 4.67
CA GLY A 26 30.25 1.70 5.43
C GLY A 26 30.07 0.22 5.66
N GLN A 27 29.91 -0.16 6.92
CA GLN A 27 29.52 -1.52 7.29
C GLN A 27 28.30 -1.95 6.45
N PRO A 28 28.16 -3.23 6.06
CA PRO A 28 27.07 -3.69 5.19
C PRO A 28 25.66 -3.42 5.73
N GLY A 29 25.52 -3.01 7.00
CA GLY A 29 24.26 -2.54 7.59
C GLY A 29 23.95 -1.05 7.39
N ALA A 30 24.93 -0.19 7.14
CA ALA A 30 24.72 1.27 7.07
C ALA A 30 23.80 1.67 5.90
N ALA A 31 24.01 1.07 4.73
CA ALA A 31 23.14 1.30 3.57
C ALA A 31 21.72 0.75 3.76
N GLU A 32 21.56 -0.30 4.57
CA GLU A 32 20.27 -0.88 4.92
C GLU A 32 19.54 0.01 5.94
N GLU A 33 20.28 0.57 6.90
CA GLU A 33 19.77 1.51 7.91
C GLU A 33 19.33 2.83 7.28
N ASP A 34 20.13 3.41 6.39
CA ASP A 34 19.78 4.64 5.66
C ASP A 34 18.50 4.47 4.83
N LYS A 35 18.34 3.31 4.18
CA LYS A 35 17.10 2.98 3.45
C LYS A 35 15.90 2.86 4.38
N ARG A 36 16.06 2.21 5.54
CA ARG A 36 14.98 2.08 6.53
C ARG A 36 14.59 3.42 7.14
N VAL A 37 15.57 4.30 7.38
CA VAL A 37 15.33 5.67 7.83
C VAL A 37 14.58 6.45 6.74
N ALA A 38 15.03 6.38 5.49
CA ALA A 38 14.36 6.99 4.35
C ALA A 38 12.92 6.47 4.15
N ASP A 39 12.69 5.16 4.25
CA ASP A 39 11.36 4.55 4.17
C ASP A 39 10.45 5.02 5.30
N ASN A 40 10.98 5.13 6.52
CA ASN A 40 10.24 5.68 7.67
C ASN A 40 9.90 7.17 7.47
N GLU A 41 10.81 7.95 6.90
CA GLU A 41 10.58 9.36 6.56
C GLU A 41 9.53 9.52 5.45
N LEU A 42 9.51 8.62 4.46
CA LEU A 42 8.47 8.57 3.43
C LEU A 42 7.10 8.20 4.01
N ILE A 43 7.04 7.22 4.92
CA ILE A 43 5.82 6.90 5.67
C ILE A 43 5.36 8.11 6.51
N MET A 44 6.32 8.86 7.05
CA MET A 44 6.09 10.07 7.84
C MET A 44 5.58 11.27 7.02
N THR A 45 5.72 11.27 5.69
CA THR A 45 5.37 12.40 4.82
C THR A 45 4.28 12.09 3.78
N ASN A 46 3.62 10.94 3.90
CA ASN A 46 2.80 10.25 2.89
C ASN A 46 1.52 10.96 2.35
N TYR A 47 1.58 12.24 2.00
CA TYR A 47 0.66 12.81 1.01
C TYR A 47 1.17 12.43 -0.38
N ARG A 48 0.35 11.72 -1.15
CA ARG A 48 0.65 11.39 -2.54
C ARG A 48 0.20 12.55 -3.42
N PHE A 49 1.14 13.36 -3.90
CA PHE A 49 0.86 14.38 -4.91
C PHE A 49 0.45 13.73 -6.23
N ALA A 50 -0.64 14.21 -6.82
CA ALA A 50 -0.98 13.87 -8.19
C ALA A 50 -0.17 14.75 -9.15
N GLN A 51 0.06 14.25 -10.36
CA GLN A 51 0.66 15.06 -11.41
C GLN A 51 -0.28 16.23 -11.75
N GLY A 52 0.23 17.46 -11.68
CA GLY A 52 -0.54 18.68 -11.89
C GLY A 52 -1.04 19.36 -10.61
N ASP A 53 -0.88 18.74 -9.44
CA ASP A 53 -1.15 19.40 -8.16
C ASP A 53 -0.16 20.55 -7.93
N THR A 54 -0.68 21.74 -7.67
CA THR A 54 0.15 22.89 -7.24
C THR A 54 0.28 22.87 -5.73
N TYR A 55 1.50 23.05 -5.22
CA TYR A 55 1.79 23.12 -3.80
C TYR A 55 2.37 24.48 -3.44
N ALA A 56 2.06 24.96 -2.23
CA ALA A 56 2.77 26.05 -1.58
C ALA A 56 3.78 25.49 -0.55
N PRO A 57 4.82 26.24 -0.16
CA PRO A 57 5.75 25.81 0.89
C PRO A 57 5.04 25.44 2.21
N HIS A 58 3.90 26.07 2.50
CA HIS A 58 3.07 25.78 3.68
C HIS A 58 2.45 24.36 3.66
N ASP A 59 2.16 23.82 2.47
CA ASP A 59 1.55 22.50 2.30
C ASP A 59 2.45 21.35 2.73
N LEU A 60 3.76 21.61 2.81
CA LEU A 60 4.77 20.66 3.23
C LEU A 60 4.97 20.65 4.75
N SER A 61 4.28 21.51 5.49
CA SER A 61 4.41 21.59 6.95
C SER A 61 3.83 20.36 7.66
N PHE A 62 4.41 20.02 8.82
CA PHE A 62 3.95 18.91 9.66
C PHE A 62 2.47 19.03 10.06
N GLN A 63 2.00 20.25 10.29
CA GLN A 63 0.60 20.52 10.66
C GLN A 63 -0.35 20.14 9.52
N GLU A 64 -0.02 20.49 8.29
CA GLU A 64 -0.85 20.20 7.12
C GLU A 64 -0.82 18.70 6.79
N GLN A 65 0.34 18.07 6.89
CA GLN A 65 0.45 16.61 6.77
C GLN A 65 -0.42 15.87 7.80
N ARG A 66 -0.50 16.36 9.04
CA ARG A 66 -1.40 15.80 10.06
C ARG A 66 -2.88 15.94 9.70
N LYS A 67 -3.29 17.07 9.13
CA LYS A 67 -4.69 17.25 8.68
C LYS A 67 -5.01 16.30 7.53
N ARG A 68 -4.09 16.14 6.58
CA ARG A 68 -4.26 15.25 5.42
C ARG A 68 -4.32 13.77 5.81
N ARG A 69 -3.67 13.38 6.91
CA ARG A 69 -3.76 12.03 7.50
C ARG A 69 -5.10 11.71 8.16
N ALA A 70 -5.94 12.70 8.42
CA ALA A 70 -7.24 12.45 9.00
C ALA A 70 -8.05 11.55 8.05
N ARG A 71 -8.63 10.48 8.61
CA ARG A 71 -9.50 9.56 7.85
C ARG A 71 -10.69 10.32 7.29
N LYS A 72 -10.80 10.38 5.97
CA LYS A 72 -11.97 10.95 5.29
C LYS A 72 -12.92 9.83 4.88
N THR A 73 -14.19 10.00 5.18
CA THR A 73 -15.25 9.20 4.55
C THR A 73 -15.35 9.60 3.08
N PRO A 74 -15.65 8.67 2.16
CA PRO A 74 -15.90 9.02 0.77
C PRO A 74 -17.04 10.05 0.69
N ALA A 75 -16.90 11.02 -0.20
CA ALA A 75 -17.90 12.08 -0.37
C ALA A 75 -19.21 11.56 -1.00
N PHE A 76 -19.10 10.51 -1.82
CA PHE A 76 -20.20 9.93 -2.56
C PHE A 76 -20.36 8.44 -2.20
N ASP A 77 -21.61 8.00 -2.13
CA ASP A 77 -21.95 6.60 -1.87
C ASP A 77 -21.67 5.75 -3.11
N ALA A 78 -20.89 4.67 -2.95
CA ALA A 78 -20.56 3.74 -4.02
C ALA A 78 -21.80 3.12 -4.70
N MET A 79 -22.87 2.86 -3.93
CA MET A 79 -24.09 2.23 -4.46
C MET A 79 -24.89 3.19 -5.34
N ASP A 80 -24.94 4.46 -4.94
CA ASP A 80 -25.62 5.50 -5.72
C ASP A 80 -24.83 5.83 -7.00
N LEU A 81 -23.49 5.89 -6.91
CA LEU A 81 -22.62 6.08 -8.08
C LEU A 81 -22.75 4.97 -9.12
N LEU A 82 -22.85 3.72 -8.67
CA LEU A 82 -22.98 2.56 -9.56
C LEU A 82 -24.43 2.30 -9.99
N GLY A 83 -25.42 2.96 -9.38
CA GLY A 83 -26.84 2.72 -9.65
C GLY A 83 -27.35 1.34 -9.23
N ILE A 84 -26.66 0.68 -8.29
CA ILE A 84 -26.96 -0.69 -7.87
C ILE A 84 -27.88 -0.68 -6.65
N ASN A 85 -28.92 -1.52 -6.65
CA ASN A 85 -29.74 -1.75 -5.46
C ASN A 85 -29.23 -2.96 -4.66
N PRO A 86 -28.66 -2.75 -3.44
CA PRO A 86 -28.07 -3.84 -2.65
C PRO A 86 -29.03 -5.00 -2.37
N ILE A 87 -30.34 -4.72 -2.23
CA ILE A 87 -31.34 -5.75 -1.89
C ILE A 87 -31.48 -6.81 -2.99
N LYS A 88 -31.30 -6.42 -4.26
CA LYS A 88 -31.44 -7.34 -5.40
C LYS A 88 -30.21 -8.22 -5.58
N GLU A 89 -29.07 -7.73 -5.11
CA GLU A 89 -27.74 -8.29 -5.36
C GLU A 89 -27.23 -9.17 -4.20
N TYR A 90 -28.14 -9.76 -3.42
CA TYR A 90 -27.80 -10.62 -2.28
C TYR A 90 -27.06 -11.91 -2.66
N ARG A 91 -27.10 -12.29 -3.95
CA ARG A 91 -26.42 -13.48 -4.49
C ARG A 91 -24.92 -13.25 -4.71
N ASN A 92 -24.50 -11.99 -4.82
CA ASN A 92 -23.11 -11.64 -5.06
C ASN A 92 -22.35 -11.58 -3.73
N PHE A 93 -21.79 -12.72 -3.34
CA PHE A 93 -21.03 -12.85 -2.09
C PHE A 93 -19.76 -11.98 -2.09
N SER A 94 -19.14 -11.75 -3.26
CA SER A 94 -17.96 -10.86 -3.37
C SER A 94 -18.31 -9.44 -2.94
N MET A 95 -19.41 -8.89 -3.47
CA MET A 95 -19.88 -7.56 -3.10
C MET A 95 -20.32 -7.49 -1.62
N MET A 96 -21.08 -8.47 -1.15
CA MET A 96 -21.54 -8.51 0.25
C MET A 96 -20.37 -8.60 1.24
N SER A 97 -19.35 -9.41 0.92
CA SER A 97 -18.20 -9.66 1.80
C SER A 97 -17.36 -8.41 2.06
N GLU A 98 -17.39 -7.42 1.16
CA GLU A 98 -16.67 -6.16 1.33
C GLU A 98 -17.27 -5.30 2.45
N TYR A 99 -18.57 -5.42 2.70
CA TYR A 99 -19.29 -4.67 3.74
C TYR A 99 -19.38 -5.41 5.08
N VAL A 100 -18.64 -6.51 5.20
CA VAL A 100 -18.58 -7.36 6.39
C VAL A 100 -17.13 -7.39 6.90
N THR A 101 -16.95 -7.47 8.22
CA THR A 101 -15.63 -7.61 8.83
C THR A 101 -15.09 -9.02 8.64
N GLU A 102 -13.81 -9.23 8.94
CA GLU A 102 -13.19 -10.56 8.90
C GLU A 102 -13.93 -11.57 9.78
N LEU A 103 -14.60 -11.11 10.84
CA LEU A 103 -15.40 -11.92 11.78
C LEU A 103 -16.88 -12.06 11.37
N GLY A 104 -17.27 -11.69 10.15
CA GLY A 104 -18.65 -11.85 9.69
C GLY A 104 -19.63 -10.77 10.19
N ARG A 105 -19.17 -9.73 10.90
CA ARG A 105 -20.04 -8.65 11.40
C ARG A 105 -20.23 -7.57 10.32
N ILE A 106 -21.44 -7.04 10.18
CA ILE A 106 -21.70 -5.94 9.22
C ILE A 106 -20.94 -4.68 9.69
N LYS A 107 -20.13 -4.09 8.80
CA LYS A 107 -19.35 -2.87 9.08
C LYS A 107 -20.27 -1.69 9.41
N HIS A 108 -19.84 -0.81 10.32
CA HIS A 108 -20.57 0.42 10.64
C HIS A 108 -20.54 1.44 9.49
N SER A 109 -21.53 2.34 9.43
CA SER A 109 -21.64 3.37 8.38
C SER A 109 -20.40 4.27 8.26
N SER A 110 -19.71 4.54 9.38
CA SER A 110 -18.46 5.30 9.41
C SER A 110 -17.31 4.61 8.67
N VAL A 111 -17.36 3.28 8.55
CA VAL A 111 -16.35 2.48 7.83
C VAL A 111 -16.76 2.28 6.39
N THR A 112 -18.05 2.02 6.13
CA THR A 112 -18.54 1.74 4.77
C THR A 112 -18.68 3.01 3.92
N GLY A 113 -18.91 4.17 4.54
CA GLY A 113 -19.16 5.43 3.83
C GLY A 113 -20.47 5.44 3.04
N LEU A 114 -21.36 4.46 3.26
CA LEU A 114 -22.66 4.40 2.58
C LEU A 114 -23.66 5.35 3.23
N ARG A 115 -24.59 5.87 2.43
CA ARG A 115 -25.70 6.68 2.92
C ARG A 115 -26.60 5.83 3.83
N PRO A 116 -27.22 6.38 4.90
CA PRO A 116 -27.97 5.57 5.87
C PRO A 116 -29.08 4.69 5.25
N VAL A 117 -29.71 5.15 4.16
CA VAL A 117 -30.70 4.36 3.41
C VAL A 117 -30.07 3.14 2.76
N ASN A 118 -28.96 3.33 2.05
CA ASN A 118 -28.25 2.26 1.36
C ASN A 118 -27.55 1.31 2.34
N GLN A 119 -27.02 1.82 3.45
CA GLN A 119 -26.49 1.00 4.55
C GLN A 119 -27.55 0.04 5.10
N ARG A 120 -28.80 0.49 5.30
CA ARG A 120 -29.89 -0.40 5.74
C ARG A 120 -30.26 -1.44 4.68
N ARG A 121 -30.28 -1.05 3.40
CA ARG A 121 -30.53 -1.94 2.26
C ARG A 121 -29.44 -3.01 2.14
N MET A 122 -28.18 -2.61 2.24
CA MET A 122 -27.00 -3.49 2.26
C MET A 122 -27.08 -4.46 3.44
N ALA A 123 -27.35 -3.96 4.65
CA ALA A 123 -27.47 -4.81 5.83
C ALA A 123 -28.62 -5.83 5.70
N LYS A 124 -29.74 -5.46 5.05
CA LYS A 124 -30.83 -6.38 4.76
C LYS A 124 -30.43 -7.45 3.74
N ALA A 125 -29.67 -7.07 2.70
CA ALA A 125 -29.15 -8.00 1.70
C ALA A 125 -28.18 -9.01 2.31
N ILE A 126 -27.23 -8.55 3.14
CA ILE A 126 -26.28 -9.40 3.86
C ILE A 126 -27.00 -10.40 4.77
N ARG A 127 -27.95 -9.92 5.60
CA ARG A 127 -28.74 -10.80 6.47
C ARG A 127 -29.54 -11.84 5.69
N ARG A 128 -30.07 -11.46 4.51
CA ARG A 128 -30.73 -12.40 3.60
C ARG A 128 -29.76 -13.45 3.07
N ALA A 129 -28.59 -13.05 2.59
CA ALA A 129 -27.59 -13.98 2.07
C ALA A 129 -27.14 -15.00 3.13
N ILE A 130 -26.92 -14.55 4.36
CA ILE A 130 -26.60 -15.41 5.51
C ILE A 130 -27.76 -16.36 5.82
N GLY A 131 -29.00 -15.83 5.92
CA GLY A 131 -30.17 -16.65 6.21
C GLY A 131 -30.50 -17.71 5.16
N LEU A 132 -30.09 -17.47 3.90
CA LEU A 132 -30.20 -18.44 2.80
C LEU A 132 -29.02 -19.42 2.72
N GLY A 133 -27.99 -19.26 3.55
CA GLY A 133 -26.79 -20.11 3.52
C GLY A 133 -25.81 -19.79 2.38
N LEU A 134 -25.95 -18.65 1.70
CA LEU A 134 -25.06 -18.24 0.60
C LEU A 134 -23.74 -17.62 1.09
N MET A 135 -23.67 -17.17 2.34
CA MET A 135 -22.48 -16.54 2.92
C MET A 135 -22.32 -16.92 4.39
N PRO A 136 -21.09 -17.20 4.87
CA PRO A 136 -20.85 -17.50 6.28
C PRO A 136 -21.17 -16.31 7.20
N ALA A 137 -21.63 -16.62 8.41
CA ALA A 137 -21.97 -15.62 9.43
C ALA A 137 -20.78 -15.19 10.31
N VAL A 138 -19.72 -16.02 10.39
CA VAL A 138 -18.62 -15.86 11.36
C VAL A 138 -17.29 -15.47 10.74
N HIS A 139 -17.16 -15.57 9.41
CA HIS A 139 -15.95 -15.21 8.68
C HIS A 139 -16.30 -14.62 7.32
N ARG A 140 -15.31 -14.05 6.61
CA ARG A 140 -15.47 -13.65 5.21
C ARG A 140 -15.67 -14.89 4.33
N HIS A 141 -16.39 -14.77 3.23
CA HIS A 141 -16.58 -15.88 2.28
C HIS A 141 -15.23 -16.50 1.87
N PRO A 142 -15.07 -17.83 1.92
CA PRO A 142 -13.78 -18.50 1.75
C PRO A 142 -13.17 -18.27 0.37
N GLU A 143 -13.98 -18.22 -0.68
CA GLU A 143 -13.48 -17.94 -2.03
C GLU A 143 -12.86 -16.53 -2.11
N VAL A 144 -13.48 -15.53 -1.47
CA VAL A 144 -12.94 -14.17 -1.42
C VAL A 144 -11.63 -14.10 -0.63
N MET A 145 -11.51 -14.92 0.42
CA MET A 145 -10.26 -15.06 1.17
C MET A 145 -9.16 -15.74 0.34
N GLY A 146 -9.53 -16.75 -0.45
CA GLY A 146 -8.61 -17.49 -1.33
C GLY A 146 -7.99 -16.61 -2.42
N TYR A 147 -8.76 -15.69 -3.02
CA TYR A 147 -8.25 -14.78 -4.05
C TYR A 147 -7.27 -13.72 -3.54
N ALA A 148 -7.22 -13.45 -2.22
CA ALA A 148 -6.33 -12.43 -1.66
C ALA A 148 -4.85 -12.86 -1.60
N LYS A 149 -4.52 -14.13 -1.95
CA LYS A 149 -3.12 -14.60 -2.10
C LYS A 149 -2.96 -15.60 -3.25
N PRO A 150 -2.56 -15.17 -4.47
CA PRO A 150 -2.04 -16.08 -5.49
C PRO A 150 -0.54 -16.43 -5.34
N ASP A 151 0.20 -15.86 -4.37
CA ASP A 151 1.67 -15.94 -4.38
C ASP A 151 2.28 -16.67 -3.17
N ARG A 152 1.83 -17.88 -2.89
CA ARG A 152 2.69 -18.84 -2.19
C ARG A 152 2.92 -20.04 -3.10
N LYS A 153 4.09 -20.02 -3.76
CA LYS A 153 4.63 -21.14 -4.53
C LYS A 153 4.30 -22.44 -3.81
N PHE A 154 3.42 -23.24 -4.40
CA PHE A 154 3.24 -24.63 -4.04
C PHE A 154 4.56 -25.32 -4.39
N ILE A 155 5.45 -25.50 -3.42
CA ILE A 155 6.60 -26.39 -3.56
C ILE A 155 6.06 -27.78 -3.20
N PRO A 156 5.90 -28.69 -4.17
CA PRO A 156 5.59 -30.07 -3.85
C PRO A 156 6.69 -30.58 -2.92
N LYS A 157 6.32 -31.07 -1.74
CA LYS A 157 7.27 -31.75 -0.87
C LYS A 157 7.32 -33.19 -1.34
N ASP A 158 8.21 -33.45 -2.28
CA ASP A 158 8.53 -34.80 -2.72
C ASP A 158 9.13 -35.57 -1.53
N TRP A 159 8.43 -36.61 -1.08
CA TRP A 159 8.95 -37.72 -0.27
C TRP A 159 8.36 -39.02 -0.80
#